data_AF-A0A7G8PVP6-F1
#
_entry.id   AF-A0A7G8PVP6-F1
#
_cell.length_a   1.000
_cell.length_b   1.000
_cell.length_c   1.000
_cell.angle_alpha   90.00
_cell.angle_beta   90.00
_cell.angle_gamma   90.00
#
_symmetry.space_group_name_H-M   'P 1'
#
loop_
_entity.id
_entity.type
_entity.pdbx_description
1 polymer ?
#
loop_
_entity_poly.entity_id
_entity_poly.type
_entity_poly.pdbx_seq_one_letter_code
_entity_poly.pdbx_strand_id
1 'polypeptide(L)' 'MSAVALEVILGFVFGILGMGLLMRYKKLTRSNYYRILFIVTALILIFFGVYLGYIGIFLNE' A
#
# COMPACT_ATOMS: atom_id res chain seq x y z
N MET A 1 -2.77 16.96 14.82
CA MET A 1 -1.99 16.65 13.60
C MET A 1 -2.71 17.30 12.43
N SER A 2 -1.99 17.93 11.50
CA SER A 2 -2.57 18.45 10.26
C SER A 2 -3.03 17.29 9.36
N ALA A 3 -4.08 17.51 8.55
CA ALA A 3 -4.58 16.49 7.61
C ALA A 3 -3.47 16.00 6.66
N VAL A 4 -2.59 16.91 6.23
CA VAL A 4 -1.41 16.63 5.39
C VAL A 4 -0.48 15.59 6.02
N ALA A 5 -0.12 15.78 7.30
CA ALA A 5 0.76 14.84 8.00
C ALA A 5 0.12 13.45 8.11
N LEU A 6 -1.21 13.38 8.28
CA LEU A 6 -1.94 12.12 8.35
C LEU A 6 -1.96 11.39 7.00
N GLU A 7 -2.16 12.12 5.90
CA GLU A 7 -2.14 11.57 4.53
C GLU A 7 -0.77 10.98 4.17
N VAL A 8 0.31 11.68 4.50
CA VAL A 8 1.68 11.20 4.25
C VAL A 8 1.98 9.95 5.08
N ILE A 9 1.64 9.95 6.37
CA ILE A 9 1.86 8.77 7.25
C ILE A 9 1.05 7.58 6.73
N LEU A 10 -0.22 7.76 6.39
CA LEU A 10 -1.05 6.69 5.81
C LEU A 10 -0.44 6.18 4.51
N GLY A 11 0.06 7.07 3.65
CA GLY A 11 0.75 6.70 2.42
C GLY A 11 1.92 5.74 2.66
N PHE A 12 2.79 6.07 3.61
CA PHE A 12 3.90 5.21 4.03
C PHE A 12 3.43 3.88 4.60
N VAL A 13 2.43 3.89 5.49
CA VAL A 13 1.90 2.66 6.11
C VAL A 13 1.36 1.72 5.03
N PHE A 14 0.54 2.22 4.11
CA PHE A 14 -0.03 1.40 3.04
C PHE A 14 1.03 0.91 2.05
N GLY A 15 2.04 1.72 1.72
CA GLY A 15 3.17 1.31 0.89
C GLY A 15 3.97 0.15 1.50
N ILE A 16 4.30 0.25 2.79
CA ILE A 16 5.03 -0.80 3.51
C ILE A 16 4.20 -2.08 3.62
N LEU A 17 2.91 -1.98 3.92
CA LEU A 17 2.01 -3.13 4.00
C LEU A 17 1.88 -3.85 2.65
N GLY A 18 1.73 -3.09 1.56
CA GLY A 18 1.68 -3.64 0.21
C GLY A 18 2.98 -4.34 -0.19
N MET A 19 4.15 -3.74 0.09
CA MET A 19 5.44 -4.42 -0.13
C MET A 19 5.60 -5.68 0.72
N GLY A 20 5.22 -5.63 2.00
CA GLY A 20 5.29 -6.78 2.90
C GLY A 20 4.44 -7.95 2.41
N LEU A 21 3.26 -7.66 1.87
CA LEU A 21 2.39 -8.63 1.21
C LEU A 21 3.04 -9.24 -0.04
N LEU A 22 3.66 -8.44 -0.91
CA LEU A 22 4.40 -8.93 -2.07
C LEU A 22 5.66 -9.74 -1.70
N MET A 23 6.27 -9.51 -0.55
CA MET A 23 7.40 -10.33 -0.10
C MET A 23 6.93 -11.68 0.44
N ARG A 24 5.74 -11.74 1.05
CA ARG A 24 5.26 -12.95 1.74
C ARG A 24 4.13 -13.72 1.05
N TYR A 25 3.60 -13.27 -0.10
CA TYR A 25 2.47 -13.93 -0.78
C TYR A 25 2.69 -15.43 -1.04
N LYS A 26 3.93 -15.85 -1.31
CA LYS A 26 4.27 -17.27 -1.52
C LYS A 26 4.15 -18.13 -0.26
N LYS A 27 4.35 -17.53 0.92
CA LYS A 27 4.25 -18.18 2.25
C LYS A 27 2.85 -18.07 2.85
N LEU A 28 2.08 -17.03 2.53
CA LEU A 28 0.73 -16.82 3.10
C LEU A 28 -0.31 -17.81 2.60
N THR A 29 -0.16 -18.34 1.38
CA THR A 29 -1.17 -19.25 0.83
C THR A 29 -0.59 -20.24 -0.18
N ARG A 30 -1.12 -21.46 -0.15
CA ARG A 30 -0.71 -22.58 -1.02
C ARG A 30 -1.53 -22.64 -2.31
N SER A 31 -2.71 -22.02 -2.33
CA SER A 31 -3.60 -21.99 -3.50
C SER A 31 -3.24 -20.85 -4.46
N ASN A 32 -3.22 -21.15 -5.76
CA ASN A 32 -2.91 -20.18 -6.80
C ASN A 32 -3.93 -19.03 -6.85
N TYR A 33 -5.20 -19.30 -6.54
CA TYR A 33 -6.25 -18.27 -6.49
C TYR A 33 -5.93 -17.19 -5.45
N TYR A 34 -5.64 -17.61 -4.21
CA TYR A 34 -5.33 -16.66 -3.15
C TYR A 34 -3.99 -15.95 -3.36
N ARG A 35 -3.01 -16.57 -4.05
CA ARG A 35 -1.77 -15.88 -4.43
C ARG A 35 -2.03 -14.69 -5.34
N ILE A 36 -2.86 -14.88 -6.37
CA ILE A 36 -3.24 -13.80 -7.29
C ILE A 36 -3.99 -12.72 -6.52
N LEU A 37 -4.93 -13.12 -5.66
CA LEU A 37 -5.68 -12.18 -4.83
C LEU A 37 -4.75 -11.33 -3.95
N PHE A 38 -3.75 -11.93 -3.31
CA PHE A 38 -2.76 -11.20 -2.51
C PHE A 38 -1.90 -10.25 -3.34
N ILE A 39 -1.49 -10.65 -4.55
CA ILE A 39 -0.72 -9.78 -5.46
C ILE A 39 -1.57 -8.57 -5.87
N VAL A 40 -2.82 -8.80 -6.26
CA VAL A 40 -3.75 -7.72 -6.65
C VAL A 40 -3.98 -6.76 -5.49
N THR A 41 -4.29 -7.27 -4.29
CA THR A 41 -4.47 -6.44 -3.09
C THR A 41 -3.20 -5.65 -2.75
N ALA A 42 -2.04 -6.28 -2.87
CA ALA A 42 -0.77 -5.60 -2.60
C ALA A 42 -0.48 -4.46 -3.58
N LEU A 43 -0.78 -4.66 -4.87
CA LEU A 43 -0.67 -3.60 -5.87
C LEU A 43 -1.61 -2.45 -5.55
N ILE A 44 -2.87 -2.73 -5.19
CA ILE A 44 -3.84 -1.71 -4.79
C ILE A 44 -3.32 -0.90 -3.59
N LEU A 45 -2.78 -1.57 -2.56
CA LEU A 45 -2.21 -0.92 -1.38
C LEU A 45 -1.02 -0.02 -1.72
N ILE A 46 -0.12 -0.48 -2.61
CA ILE A 46 1.02 0.31 -3.06
C ILE A 46 0.56 1.55 -3.84
N PHE A 47 -0.32 1.38 -4.83
CA PHE A 47 -0.86 2.50 -5.60
C PHE A 47 -1.60 3.50 -4.71
N PHE A 48 -2.39 3.01 -3.76
CA PHE A 48 -3.09 3.85 -2.80
C PHE A 48 -2.11 4.61 -1.89
N GLY A 49 -1.06 3.95 -1.42
CA GLY A 49 0.00 4.58 -0.62
C GLY A 49 0.73 5.69 -1.38
N VAL A 50 1.09 5.42 -2.64
CA VAL A 50 1.72 6.41 -3.54
C VAL A 50 0.77 7.58 -3.82
N TYR A 51 -0.51 7.33 -4.05
CA TYR A 51 -1.51 8.36 -4.30
C TYR A 51 -1.69 9.30 -3.10
N LEU A 52 -1.81 8.74 -1.90
CA LEU A 52 -1.90 9.53 -0.67
C LEU A 52 -0.63 10.34 -0.42
N GLY A 53 0.54 9.74 -0.64
CA GLY A 53 1.81 10.46 -0.55
C GLY A 53 1.91 11.59 -1.58
N TYR A 54 1.48 11.35 -2.81
CA TYR A 54 1.47 12.36 -3.87
C TYR A 54 0.54 13.53 -3.55
N ILE A 55 -0.68 13.26 -3.07
CA ILE A 55 -1.62 14.32 -2.68
C ILE A 55 -1.09 15.12 -1.49
N GLY A 56 -0.63 14.42 -0.45
CA GLY A 56 -0.14 15.06 0.77
C GLY A 56 1.14 15.89 0.55
N ILE A 57 2.00 15.51 -0.40
CA ILE A 57 3.27 16.21 -0.64
C ILE A 57 3.16 17.27 -1.75
N PHE A 58 2.48 16.98 -2.86
CA PHE A 58 2.53 17.83 -4.07
C PHE A 58 1.26 18.64 -4.35
N LEU A 59 0.12 18.25 -3.77
CA LEU A 59 -1.19 18.78 -4.15
C LEU A 59 -1.86 19.60 -3.04
N ASN A 60 -1.49 19.33 -1.79
CA ASN A 60 -1.92 20.04 -0.59
C ASN A 60 -0.83 20.98 -0.01
N GLU A 61 0.28 21.19 -0.74
CA GLU A 61 1.31 22.21 -0.46
C GLU A 61 0.87 23.57 -1.04
#